data_AF-A0AAW1KW87-F1
#
_entry.id   AF-A0AAW1KW87-F1
#
_cell.length_a   1.000
_cell.length_b   1.000
_cell.length_c   1.000
_cell.angle_alpha   90.00
_cell.angle_beta   90.00
_cell.angle_gamma   90.00
#
_symmetry.space_group_name_H-M   'P 1'
#
loop_
_entity.id
_entity.type
_entity.pdbx_description
1 polymer ?
#
loop_
_entity_poly.entity_id
_entity_poly.type
_entity_poly.pdbx_seq_one_letter_code
_entity_poly.pdbx_strand_id
1 'polypeptide(L)'
;MIITNDKGRLSQDKIDCMVKEAEEFAEEDQKLREKVDARNKLETCIYNMKNTVEDRDKLADKIDAGDKEAIETALKDGLEWLEDNQNAGKDELKDELDDRKDEGY
;
A
#
# COMPACT_ATOMS: atom_id res chain seq x y z
N MET A 1 -39.48 -13.48 45.78
CA MET A 1 -38.81 -12.29 45.22
C MET A 1 -37.50 -12.77 44.62
N ILE A 2 -37.40 -12.87 43.29
CA ILE A 2 -36.18 -13.31 42.61
C ILE A 2 -35.26 -12.09 42.53
N ILE A 3 -34.18 -12.09 43.31
CA ILE A 3 -33.11 -11.10 43.16
C ILE A 3 -32.26 -11.59 41.99
N THR A 4 -32.64 -11.19 40.77
CA THR A 4 -31.87 -11.51 39.56
C THR A 4 -30.62 -10.65 39.55
N ASN A 5 -29.47 -11.33 39.71
CA ASN A 5 -28.14 -10.75 39.71
C ASN A 5 -27.78 -10.28 38.29
N ASP A 6 -28.10 -9.02 37.96
CA ASP A 6 -27.89 -8.42 36.64
C ASP A 6 -26.57 -7.61 36.54
N LYS A 7 -25.75 -7.61 37.60
CA LYS A 7 -24.53 -6.77 37.66
C LYS A 7 -23.29 -7.39 36.98
N GLY A 8 -23.25 -8.71 36.82
CA GLY A 8 -22.13 -9.41 36.17
C GLY A 8 -22.29 -9.59 34.66
N ARG A 9 -23.54 -9.73 34.18
CA ARG A 9 -23.83 -10.15 32.80
C ARG A 9 -23.73 -8.99 31.80
N LEU A 10 -24.19 -7.80 32.17
CA LEU A 10 -23.98 -6.57 31.38
C LEU A 10 -22.50 -6.18 31.28
N SER A 11 -21.68 -6.52 32.28
CA SER A 11 -20.25 -6.20 32.29
C SER A 11 -19.45 -7.11 31.35
N GLN A 12 -19.77 -8.40 31.29
CA GLN A 12 -19.11 -9.33 30.36
C GLN A 12 -19.45 -9.04 28.90
N ASP A 13 -20.72 -8.77 28.58
CA ASP A 13 -21.16 -8.42 27.22
C ASP A 13 -20.51 -7.09 26.75
N LYS A 14 -20.38 -6.13 27.67
CA LYS A 14 -19.70 -4.86 27.39
C LYS A 14 -18.19 -5.04 27.23
N ILE A 15 -17.55 -5.92 28.00
CA ILE A 15 -16.13 -6.26 27.82
C ILE A 15 -15.91 -6.95 26.48
N ASP A 16 -16.77 -7.91 26.11
CA ASP A 16 -16.70 -8.61 24.82
C ASP A 16 -16.86 -7.64 23.64
N CYS A 17 -17.84 -6.73 23.71
CA CYS A 17 -18.01 -5.66 22.73
C CYS A 17 -16.77 -4.76 22.65
N MET A 18 -16.19 -4.35 23.79
CA MET A 18 -14.99 -3.51 23.81
C MET A 18 -13.76 -4.24 23.26
N VAL A 19 -13.62 -5.55 23.48
CA VAL A 19 -12.52 -6.35 22.90
C VAL A 19 -12.69 -6.47 21.39
N LYS A 20 -13.91 -6.77 20.94
CA LYS A 20 -14.22 -6.89 19.52
C LYS A 20 -14.03 -5.57 18.76
N GLU A 21 -14.49 -4.46 19.34
CA GLU A 21 -14.22 -3.13 18.80
C GLU A 21 -12.70 -2.88 18.73
N ALA A 22 -11.94 -3.21 19.77
CA ALA A 22 -10.49 -3.04 19.76
C ALA A 22 -9.78 -3.90 18.69
N GLU A 23 -10.25 -5.13 18.46
CA GLU A 23 -9.74 -5.99 17.39
C GLU A 23 -10.09 -5.44 16.00
N GLU A 24 -11.33 -5.00 15.78
CA GLU A 24 -11.74 -4.39 14.50
C GLU A 24 -10.93 -3.11 14.22
N PHE A 25 -10.74 -2.24 15.21
CA PHE A 25 -9.89 -1.06 15.05
C PHE A 25 -8.43 -1.45 14.76
N ALA A 26 -7.88 -2.47 15.43
CA ALA A 26 -6.51 -2.91 15.19
C ALA A 26 -6.33 -3.48 13.77
N GLU A 27 -7.29 -4.23 13.25
CA GLU A 27 -7.27 -4.74 11.87
C GLU A 27 -7.37 -3.61 10.85
N GLU A 28 -8.26 -2.63 11.06
CA GLU A 28 -8.40 -1.50 10.15
C GLU A 28 -7.15 -0.60 10.16
N ASP A 29 -6.55 -0.36 11.33
CA ASP A 29 -5.27 0.37 11.46
C ASP A 29 -4.14 -0.39 10.77
N GLN A 30 -4.09 -1.72 10.89
CA GLN A 30 -3.12 -2.57 10.21
C GLN A 30 -3.28 -2.50 8.69
N LYS A 31 -4.50 -2.63 8.16
CA LYS A 31 -4.76 -2.53 6.71
C LYS A 31 -4.37 -1.16 6.17
N LEU A 32 -4.70 -0.09 6.90
CA LEU A 32 -4.34 1.27 6.50
C LEU A 32 -2.82 1.45 6.50
N ARG A 33 -2.14 0.96 7.54
CA ARG A 33 -0.68 1.00 7.64
C ARG A 33 -0.01 0.22 6.51
N GLU A 34 -0.47 -0.99 6.21
CA GLU A 34 0.07 -1.82 5.15
C GLU A 34 -0.13 -1.18 3.77
N LYS A 35 -1.29 -0.57 3.53
CA LYS A 35 -1.57 0.18 2.31
C LYS A 35 -0.63 1.39 2.14
N VAL A 36 -0.45 2.17 3.20
CA VAL A 36 0.47 3.31 3.19
C VAL A 36 1.91 2.86 2.99
N ASP A 37 2.33 1.76 3.62
CA ASP A 37 3.66 1.18 3.45
C ASP A 37 3.90 0.69 2.01
N ALA A 38 2.92 -0.02 1.43
CA ALA A 38 2.98 -0.48 0.04
C ALA A 38 3.06 0.69 -0.95
N ARG A 39 2.23 1.73 -0.76
CA ARG A 39 2.31 2.96 -1.55
C ARG A 39 3.67 3.63 -1.42
N ASN A 40 4.15 3.85 -0.20
CA ASN A 40 5.45 4.49 0.03
C ASN A 40 6.59 3.69 -0.62
N LYS A 41 6.52 2.36 -0.58
CA LYS A 41 7.48 1.49 -1.27
C LYS A 41 7.44 1.67 -2.79
N LEU A 42 6.26 1.68 -3.40
CA LEU A 42 6.13 1.87 -4.84
C LEU A 42 6.59 3.27 -5.26
N GLU A 43 6.16 4.32 -4.56
CA GLU A 43 6.58 5.71 -4.79
C GLU A 43 8.11 5.85 -4.65
N THR A 44 8.68 5.32 -3.57
CA THR A 44 10.13 5.31 -3.35
C THR A 44 10.85 4.51 -4.44
N CYS A 45 10.29 3.40 -4.91
CA CYS A 45 10.86 2.61 -6.00
C CYS A 45 10.86 3.42 -7.29
N ILE A 46 9.75 4.06 -7.65
CA ILE A 46 9.61 4.87 -8.84
C ILE A 46 10.64 6.01 -8.83
N TYR A 47 10.76 6.75 -7.72
CA TYR A 47 11.74 7.82 -7.58
C TYR A 47 13.19 7.33 -7.64
N ASN A 48 13.50 6.22 -6.97
CA ASN A 48 14.84 5.63 -7.04
C ASN A 48 15.19 5.17 -8.45
N MET A 49 14.23 4.57 -9.15
CA MET A 49 14.41 4.11 -10.52
C MET A 49 14.64 5.32 -11.40
N LYS A 50 13.76 6.33 -11.39
CA LYS A 50 13.91 7.61 -12.10
C LYS A 50 15.30 8.22 -11.91
N ASN A 51 15.72 8.40 -10.67
CA ASN A 51 17.02 8.97 -10.35
C ASN A 51 18.17 8.10 -10.88
N THR A 52 18.02 6.77 -10.87
CA THR A 52 19.01 5.84 -11.43
C THR A 52 19.07 5.92 -12.96
N VAL A 53 17.94 6.09 -13.65
CA VAL A 53 17.86 6.25 -15.12
C VAL A 53 18.44 7.60 -15.57
N GLU A 54 18.33 8.63 -14.73
CA GLU A 54 18.89 9.97 -14.99
C GLU A 54 20.38 10.09 -14.61
N ASP A 55 20.87 9.24 -13.71
CA ASP A 55 22.25 9.21 -13.27
C ASP A 55 23.19 8.60 -14.33
N ARG A 56 24.03 9.47 -14.91
CA ARG A 56 25.01 9.10 -15.95
C ARG A 56 26.08 8.13 -15.49
N ASP A 57 26.42 8.12 -14.21
CA ASP A 57 27.45 7.23 -13.67
C ASP A 57 26.90 5.79 -13.51
N LYS A 58 25.58 5.67 -13.30
CA LYS A 58 24.90 4.39 -13.12
C LYS A 58 24.39 3.77 -14.41
N LEU A 59 23.37 4.38 -15.00
CA LEU A 59 22.54 3.77 -16.05
C LEU A 59 22.27 4.71 -17.23
N ALA A 60 22.29 6.04 -17.07
CA ALA A 60 21.86 6.94 -18.14
C ALA A 60 22.72 6.89 -19.42
N ASP A 61 23.99 6.47 -19.32
CA ASP A 61 24.90 6.28 -20.46
C ASP A 61 24.92 4.82 -20.97
N LYS A 62 24.31 3.89 -20.23
CA LYS A 62 24.27 2.44 -20.53
C LYS A 62 22.96 1.97 -21.16
N ILE A 63 21.93 2.80 -21.12
CA ILE A 63 20.61 2.52 -21.69
C ILE A 63 20.43 3.36 -22.95
N ASP A 64 19.70 2.81 -23.92
CA ASP A 64 19.34 3.56 -25.12
C ASP A 64 18.30 4.64 -24.80
N ALA A 65 18.23 5.69 -25.63
CA ALA A 65 17.23 6.73 -25.49
C ALA A 65 15.79 6.17 -25.54
N GLY A 66 15.55 5.14 -26.34
CA GLY A 66 14.26 4.45 -26.40
C GLY A 66 13.90 3.74 -25.11
N ASP A 67 14.83 2.99 -24.51
CA ASP A 67 14.62 2.33 -23.23
C ASP A 67 14.43 3.34 -22.10
N LYS A 68 15.20 4.44 -22.12
CA LYS A 68 15.04 5.52 -21.16
C LYS A 68 13.64 6.13 -21.22
N GLU A 69 13.15 6.45 -22.41
CA GLU A 69 11.82 7.04 -22.61
C GLU A 69 10.70 6.06 -22.20
N ALA A 70 10.86 4.76 -22.49
CA ALA A 70 9.95 3.72 -22.04
C ALA A 70 9.92 3.62 -20.51
N ILE A 71 11.08 3.62 -19.85
CA ILE A 71 11.17 3.60 -18.38
C ILE A 71 10.56 4.87 -17.80
N GLU A 72 10.87 6.07 -18.32
CA GLU A 72 10.28 7.32 -17.82
C GLU A 72 8.76 7.36 -17.98
N THR A 73 8.25 6.85 -19.10
CA THR A 73 6.80 6.73 -19.34
C THR A 73 6.17 5.77 -18.35
N ALA A 74 6.71 4.55 -18.21
CA ALA A 74 6.25 3.61 -17.20
C ALA A 74 6.28 4.24 -15.82
N LEU A 75 7.39 4.84 -15.39
CA LEU A 75 7.50 5.51 -14.08
C LEU A 75 6.43 6.58 -13.85
N LYS A 76 6.10 7.35 -14.88
CA LYS A 76 5.06 8.39 -14.83
C LYS A 76 3.66 7.79 -14.73
N ASP A 77 3.33 6.78 -15.53
CA ASP A 77 2.06 6.05 -15.46
C ASP A 77 1.80 5.47 -14.07
N GLY A 78 2.82 4.92 -13.41
CA GLY A 78 2.67 4.32 -12.08
C GLY A 78 2.51 5.35 -10.97
N LEU A 79 3.06 6.55 -11.18
CA LEU A 79 2.85 7.69 -10.30
C LEU A 79 1.42 8.22 -10.45
N GLU A 80 0.95 8.41 -11.69
CA GLU A 80 -0.42 8.83 -11.98
C GLU A 80 -1.42 7.80 -11.43
N TRP A 81 -1.17 6.50 -11.62
CA TRP A 81 -2.01 5.45 -11.06
C TRP A 81 -2.05 5.48 -9.53
N LEU A 82 -0.91 5.70 -8.87
CA LEU A 82 -0.85 5.87 -7.41
C LEU A 82 -1.61 7.11 -6.92
N GLU A 83 -1.61 8.18 -7.70
CA GLU A 83 -2.32 9.42 -7.40
C GLU A 83 -3.83 9.32 -7.64
N ASP A 84 -4.28 8.57 -8.65
CA ASP A 84 -5.70 8.27 -8.91
C ASP A 84 -6.23 7.22 -7.93
N ASN A 85 -5.41 6.22 -7.60
CA ASN A 85 -5.75 5.12 -6.70
C ASN A 85 -5.22 5.35 -5.28
N GLN A 86 -5.38 6.56 -4.73
CA GLN A 86 -5.02 6.85 -3.33
C GLN A 86 -5.71 5.91 -2.35
N ASN A 87 -6.87 5.38 -2.76
CA ASN A 87 -7.64 4.43 -2.01
C ASN A 87 -7.49 2.95 -2.40
N ALA A 88 -6.62 2.60 -3.36
CA ALA A 88 -6.40 1.21 -3.76
C ALA A 88 -6.04 0.33 -2.56
N GLY A 89 -6.60 -0.88 -2.57
CA GLY A 89 -6.22 -1.91 -1.62
C GLY A 89 -4.79 -2.38 -1.85
N LYS A 90 -4.25 -3.10 -0.86
CA LYS A 90 -2.93 -3.76 -0.97
C LYS A 90 -2.86 -4.72 -2.17
N ASP A 91 -3.96 -5.40 -2.48
CA ASP A 91 -4.04 -6.30 -3.64
C ASP A 91 -3.88 -5.53 -4.95
N GLU A 92 -4.60 -4.43 -5.13
CA GLU A 92 -4.52 -3.63 -6.37
C GLU A 92 -3.14 -2.97 -6.53
N LEU A 93 -2.55 -2.47 -5.44
CA LEU A 93 -1.18 -1.96 -5.43
C LEU A 93 -0.15 -3.02 -5.82
N LYS A 94 -0.43 -4.29 -5.52
CA LYS A 94 0.46 -5.40 -5.83
C LYS A 94 0.28 -5.88 -7.27
N ASP A 95 -0.96 -5.92 -7.76
CA ASP A 95 -1.30 -6.30 -9.13
C ASP A 95 -0.66 -5.33 -10.14
N GLU A 96 -0.83 -4.02 -9.91
CA GLU A 96 -0.20 -2.96 -10.71
C GLU A 96 1.34 -3.05 -10.69
N LEU A 97 1.92 -3.44 -9.55
CA LEU A 97 3.37 -3.61 -9.42
C LEU A 97 3.88 -4.85 -10.18
N ASP A 98 3.06 -5.90 -10.29
CA ASP A 98 3.37 -7.12 -11.03
C ASP A 98 3.26 -6.88 -12.55
N ASP A 99 2.19 -6.21 -13.00
CA ASP A 99 1.95 -5.87 -14.41
C ASP A 99 3.11 -5.01 -14.98
N ARG A 100 3.52 -3.97 -14.24
CA ARG A 100 4.68 -3.14 -14.59
C ARG A 100 6.02 -3.86 -14.58
N LYS A 101 6.12 -5.00 -13.88
CA LYS A 101 7.33 -5.84 -13.91
C LYS A 101 7.32 -6.81 -15.08
N ASP A 102 6.15 -7.24 -15.54
CA ASP A 102 5.99 -8.19 -16.64
C ASP A 102 6.16 -7.52 -18.01
N GLU A 103 5.81 -6.24 -18.15
CA GLU A 103 6.08 -5.45 -19.38
C GLU A 103 7.58 -5.26 -19.70
N GLY A 104 8.47 -5.67 -18.79
CA GLY A 104 9.92 -5.60 -18.95
C GLY A 104 10.62 -6.87 -19.45
N TYR A 105 9.90 -7.90 -19.94
CA TYR A 105 10.50 -9.18 -20.39
C TYR A 105 10.33 -9.50 -21.88
#